data_AF-C0RKJ4-F1
#
_entry.id   AF-C0RKJ4-F1
#
_cell.length_a   1.000
_cell.length_b   1.000
_cell.length_c   1.000
_cell.angle_alpha   90.00
_cell.angle_beta   90.00
_cell.angle_gamma   90.00
#
_symmetry.space_group_name_H-M   'P 1'
#
loop_
_entity.id
_entity.type
_entity.pdbx_description
1 polymer ?
#
loop_
_entity_poly.entity_id
_entity_poly.type
_entity_poly.pdbx_seq_one_letter_code
_entity_poly.pdbx_strand_id
1 'polypeptide(L)'
;MAKVAGKQRLRDWAVAVPAVLLAVASGLFVVDATGGTERSKTEMKVALPQTVTIKPRTMTYRADGDFQKNNYPVDAPLTTRKLRRSFEIMKYQVTGAEYRRCVDDGACQPPEDLPINRNWASADKPVVGVSYTDAEDYAAWLSKKTGSVWHLPTDEQWAFAAGTRFADDAVGIEGDESKNPALRWLRDYEQQSARKQDRNQTVRPLGAFGENEYGLADIGGNVWEWTQTCHRRVNIDAYGKVASETTVCGVYVVNGKHRAAMSSFIRNPKTGGCSVGVPPDNLGFRLVRDGRWYAPVLMRLKDFTS
;
A
#
# COMPACT_ATOMS: atom_id res chain seq x y z
N MET A 1 -11.44 -14.78 88.94
CA MET A 1 -12.51 -14.22 88.09
C MET A 1 -12.12 -12.79 87.75
N ALA A 2 -11.45 -12.60 86.60
CA ALA A 2 -10.88 -11.33 86.14
C ALA A 2 -11.84 -10.72 85.10
N LYS A 3 -12.43 -9.56 85.38
CA LYS A 3 -11.93 -8.17 85.24
C LYS A 3 -12.17 -7.59 83.83
N VAL A 4 -13.14 -6.69 83.83
CA VAL A 4 -13.50 -5.69 82.82
C VAL A 4 -12.26 -4.90 82.38
N ALA A 5 -11.77 -5.13 81.17
CA ALA A 5 -10.80 -4.28 80.47
C ALA A 5 -10.76 -4.69 78.99
N GLY A 6 -11.56 -4.04 78.13
CA GLY A 6 -11.56 -4.37 76.70
C GLY A 6 -12.38 -3.44 75.79
N LYS A 7 -13.17 -2.53 76.37
CA LYS A 7 -14.01 -1.58 75.61
C LYS A 7 -13.26 -0.35 75.07
N GLN A 8 -11.93 -0.42 74.94
CA GLN A 8 -11.09 0.70 74.51
C GLN A 8 -10.20 0.40 73.30
N ARG A 9 -10.50 -0.67 72.53
CA ARG A 9 -9.70 -1.07 71.34
C ARG A 9 -10.50 -1.41 70.09
N LEU A 10 -11.75 -0.95 69.98
CA LEU A 10 -12.60 -1.23 68.81
C LEU A 10 -13.30 0.04 68.27
N ARG A 11 -12.68 1.21 68.47
CA ARG A 11 -13.11 2.50 67.89
C ARG A 11 -12.04 3.18 67.00
N ASP A 12 -11.02 2.43 66.55
CA ASP A 12 -9.92 2.97 65.72
C ASP A 12 -9.86 2.40 64.30
N TRP A 13 -10.89 1.69 63.83
CA TRP A 13 -10.90 1.06 62.50
C TRP A 13 -12.11 1.47 61.64
N ALA A 14 -12.54 2.73 61.77
CA ALA A 14 -13.60 3.31 60.93
C ALA A 14 -13.20 4.62 60.21
N VAL A 15 -11.93 5.03 60.26
CA VAL A 15 -11.43 6.18 59.49
C VAL A 15 -10.02 5.86 58.98
N ALA A 16 -9.91 4.96 58.01
CA ALA A 16 -8.66 4.67 57.30
C ALA A 16 -8.91 4.41 55.80
N VAL A 17 -9.75 5.25 55.21
CA VAL A 17 -9.76 5.62 53.79
C VAL A 17 -10.22 7.09 53.83
N PRO A 18 -9.44 8.14 53.45
CA PRO A 18 -8.38 8.21 52.42
C PRO A 18 -7.18 9.11 52.79
N ALA A 19 -5.96 8.57 52.96
CA ALA A 19 -4.75 9.40 53.10
C ALA A 19 -3.47 8.72 52.58
N VAL A 20 -3.60 7.92 51.50
CA VAL A 20 -2.45 7.36 50.76
C VAL A 20 -2.42 7.88 49.31
N LEU A 21 -3.22 8.90 48.99
CA LEU A 21 -3.28 9.51 47.64
C LEU A 21 -2.63 10.89 47.49
N LEU A 22 -1.81 11.35 48.45
CA LEU A 22 -1.14 12.65 48.36
C LEU A 22 0.20 12.68 49.12
N ALA A 23 1.21 11.92 48.67
CA ALA A 23 2.62 12.15 49.06
C ALA A 23 3.60 11.30 48.22
N VAL A 24 3.65 11.50 46.90
CA VAL A 24 4.89 11.30 46.12
C VAL A 24 5.02 12.48 45.16
N ALA A 25 5.15 13.68 45.75
CA ALA A 25 5.48 14.92 45.09
C ALA A 25 6.68 15.53 45.83
N SER A 26 7.84 14.92 45.64
CA SER A 26 9.14 15.48 46.01
C SER A 26 10.24 14.66 45.32
N GLY A 27 10.21 14.67 43.98
CA GLY A 27 11.40 14.40 43.19
C GLY A 27 12.38 15.55 43.40
N LEU A 28 13.41 15.31 44.19
CA LEU A 28 14.58 16.16 44.35
C LEU A 28 15.18 16.45 42.97
N PHE A 29 15.15 17.71 42.54
CA PHE A 29 16.05 18.18 41.50
C PHE A 29 17.46 18.23 42.09
N VAL A 30 18.26 17.19 41.85
CA VAL A 30 19.72 17.32 41.90
C VAL A 30 20.12 17.99 40.59
N VAL A 31 20.44 19.29 40.67
CA VAL A 31 21.06 20.02 39.57
C VAL A 31 22.50 19.54 39.51
N ASP A 32 22.78 18.56 38.66
CA ASP A 32 24.16 18.21 38.34
C ASP A 32 24.74 19.29 37.43
N ALA A 33 25.80 19.93 37.89
CA ALA A 33 26.43 21.09 37.26
C ALA A 33 27.43 20.65 36.17
N THR A 34 27.02 19.75 35.29
CA THR A 34 27.76 19.43 34.07
C THR A 34 26.84 19.66 32.87
N GLY A 35 27.14 20.71 32.11
CA GLY A 35 26.35 21.18 30.96
C GLY A 35 26.29 20.20 29.80
N GLY A 36 25.53 19.11 29.96
CA GLY A 36 25.05 18.27 28.88
C GLY A 36 23.72 18.80 28.39
N THR A 37 23.73 19.59 27.30
CA THR A 37 22.49 19.87 26.56
C THR A 37 21.96 18.56 25.99
N GLU A 38 21.00 17.93 26.67
CA GLU A 38 20.11 16.97 26.03
C GLU A 38 19.32 17.74 24.98
N ARG A 39 19.79 17.66 23.72
CA ARG A 39 18.98 18.02 22.57
C ARG A 39 17.77 17.08 22.55
N SER A 40 16.68 17.51 23.18
CA SER A 40 15.35 17.03 22.85
C SER A 40 15.19 17.19 21.34
N LYS A 41 15.33 16.10 20.59
CA LYS A 41 15.07 16.08 19.15
C LYS A 41 13.61 16.52 18.99
N THR A 42 13.40 17.76 18.55
CA THR A 42 12.09 18.21 18.08
C THR A 42 11.68 17.25 16.98
N GLU A 43 10.76 16.34 17.29
CA GLU A 43 10.18 15.42 16.31
C GLU A 43 9.44 16.30 15.29
N MET A 44 10.07 16.53 14.14
CA MET A 44 9.43 17.23 13.03
C MET A 44 8.25 16.36 12.60
N LYS A 45 7.02 16.81 12.92
CA LYS A 45 5.79 16.15 12.47
C LYS A 45 5.81 16.07 10.95
N VAL A 46 5.85 14.85 10.42
CA VAL A 46 5.69 14.60 8.97
C VAL A 46 4.31 15.12 8.57
N ALA A 47 4.25 15.99 7.56
CA ALA A 47 2.98 16.47 7.03
C ALA A 47 2.16 15.28 6.53
N LEU A 48 0.90 15.21 6.92
CA LEU A 48 0.02 14.13 6.49
C LEU A 48 -0.21 14.22 4.98
N PRO A 49 -0.14 13.10 4.25
CA PRO A 49 -0.42 13.09 2.83
C PRO A 49 -1.89 13.46 2.58
N GLN A 50 -2.16 14.16 1.47
CA GLN A 50 -3.54 14.39 1.04
C GLN A 50 -4.19 13.07 0.66
N THR A 51 -5.43 12.85 1.10
CA THR A 51 -6.19 11.61 0.80
C THR A 51 -7.52 11.91 0.13
N VAL A 52 -8.01 10.91 -0.59
CA VAL A 52 -9.36 10.85 -1.16
C VAL A 52 -10.09 9.67 -0.51
N THR A 53 -11.36 9.86 -0.13
CA THR A 53 -12.20 8.78 0.39
C THR A 53 -12.95 8.10 -0.73
N ILE A 54 -12.72 6.81 -0.92
CA ILE A 54 -13.48 5.97 -1.84
C ILE A 54 -14.67 5.38 -1.09
N LYS A 55 -15.89 5.76 -1.46
CA LYS A 55 -17.13 5.34 -0.79
C LYS A 55 -17.59 3.93 -1.22
N PRO A 56 -18.32 3.20 -0.36
CA PRO A 56 -18.90 1.90 -0.70
C PRO A 56 -19.69 1.94 -2.01
N ARG A 57 -19.41 0.98 -2.89
CA ARG A 57 -20.06 0.87 -4.20
C ARG A 57 -19.85 -0.51 -4.82
N THR A 58 -20.50 -0.73 -5.94
CA THR A 58 -20.31 -1.92 -6.77
C THR A 58 -19.58 -1.52 -8.05
N MET A 59 -18.77 -2.42 -8.58
CA MET A 59 -18.23 -2.32 -9.94
C MET A 59 -18.27 -3.66 -10.66
N THR A 60 -18.25 -3.57 -11.99
CA THR A 60 -17.83 -4.68 -12.83
C THR A 60 -16.31 -4.70 -12.85
N TYR A 61 -15.71 -5.83 -12.48
CA TYR A 61 -14.28 -5.99 -12.25
C TYR A 61 -13.78 -7.25 -12.92
N ARG A 62 -12.78 -7.13 -13.79
CA ARG A 62 -12.06 -8.28 -14.33
C ARG A 62 -11.15 -8.84 -13.25
N ALA A 63 -11.37 -10.11 -12.90
CA ALA A 63 -10.58 -10.79 -11.89
C ALA A 63 -9.08 -10.68 -12.21
N ASP A 64 -8.27 -10.38 -11.21
CA ASP A 64 -6.81 -10.38 -11.32
C ASP A 64 -6.27 -11.81 -11.52
N GLY A 65 -5.16 -11.92 -12.25
CA GLY A 65 -4.44 -13.18 -12.45
C GLY A 65 -4.49 -13.72 -13.87
N ASP A 66 -3.69 -14.75 -14.11
CA ASP A 66 -3.61 -15.43 -15.40
C ASP A 66 -4.62 -16.58 -15.41
N PHE A 67 -5.67 -16.46 -16.22
CA PHE A 67 -6.72 -17.48 -16.33
C PHE A 67 -6.44 -18.43 -17.48
N GLN A 68 -6.71 -19.71 -17.25
CA GLN A 68 -6.58 -20.76 -18.26
C GLN A 68 -7.80 -21.69 -18.25
N LYS A 69 -8.20 -22.12 -19.44
CA LYS A 69 -9.24 -23.12 -19.66
C LYS A 69 -8.70 -24.19 -20.61
N ASN A 70 -8.69 -25.45 -20.19
CA ASN A 70 -8.09 -26.55 -20.98
C ASN A 70 -6.64 -26.27 -21.43
N ASN A 71 -5.81 -25.70 -20.55
CA ASN A 71 -4.42 -25.26 -20.82
C ASN A 71 -4.26 -24.12 -21.84
N TYR A 72 -5.34 -23.47 -22.28
CA TYR A 72 -5.28 -22.27 -23.10
C TYR A 72 -5.52 -21.02 -22.24
N PRO A 73 -4.75 -19.94 -22.43
CA PRO A 73 -5.02 -18.68 -21.75
C PRO A 73 -6.35 -18.11 -22.23
N VAL A 74 -7.14 -17.61 -21.30
CA VAL A 74 -8.45 -16.98 -21.55
C VAL A 74 -8.51 -15.65 -20.81
N ASP A 75 -9.41 -14.78 -21.22
CA ASP A 75 -9.66 -13.56 -20.45
C ASP A 75 -10.26 -13.94 -19.09
N ALA A 76 -9.73 -13.31 -18.03
CA ALA A 76 -10.27 -13.48 -16.69
C ALA A 76 -11.75 -13.08 -16.67
N PRO A 77 -12.62 -13.77 -15.90
CA PRO A 77 -14.04 -13.48 -15.89
C PRO A 77 -14.32 -12.08 -15.34
N LEU A 78 -15.30 -11.40 -15.93
CA LEU A 78 -15.90 -10.23 -15.32
C LEU A 78 -16.74 -10.67 -14.11
N THR A 79 -16.51 -10.02 -12.99
CA THR A 79 -17.20 -10.28 -11.73
C THR A 79 -17.78 -9.00 -11.17
N THR A 80 -18.92 -9.10 -10.50
CA THR A 80 -19.45 -7.99 -9.72
C THR A 80 -18.74 -7.94 -8.37
N ARG A 81 -17.95 -6.89 -8.13
CA ARG A 81 -17.28 -6.65 -6.85
C ARG A 81 -17.98 -5.56 -6.08
N LYS A 82 -18.10 -5.75 -4.76
CA LYS A 82 -18.78 -4.82 -3.86
C LYS A 82 -17.82 -4.35 -2.77
N LEU A 83 -17.42 -3.08 -2.86
CA LEU A 83 -16.71 -2.39 -1.79
C LEU A 83 -17.68 -2.14 -0.64
N ARG A 84 -17.50 -2.85 0.47
CA ARG A 84 -18.43 -2.79 1.63
C ARG A 84 -18.16 -1.62 2.57
N ARG A 85 -16.91 -1.18 2.66
CA ARG A 85 -16.47 -0.12 3.57
C ARG A 85 -15.67 0.89 2.78
N SER A 86 -15.79 2.15 3.15
CA SER A 86 -14.90 3.17 2.61
C SER A 86 -13.46 2.92 3.02
N PHE A 87 -12.54 3.36 2.17
CA PHE A 87 -11.13 3.48 2.52
C PHE A 87 -10.61 4.81 2.01
N GLU A 88 -9.50 5.26 2.58
CA GLU A 88 -8.81 6.47 2.15
C GLU A 88 -7.55 6.09 1.41
N ILE A 89 -7.30 6.73 0.28
CA ILE A 89 -6.11 6.52 -0.55
C ILE A 89 -5.42 7.85 -0.79
N MET A 90 -4.09 7.85 -0.86
CA MET A 90 -3.32 9.05 -1.18
C MET A 90 -3.78 9.64 -2.52
N LYS A 91 -4.03 10.97 -2.52
CA LYS A 91 -4.50 11.70 -3.70
C LYS A 91 -3.52 11.59 -4.87
N TYR A 92 -2.24 11.73 -4.56
CA TYR A 92 -1.12 11.65 -5.48
C TYR A 92 -0.24 10.43 -5.18
N GLN A 93 0.58 10.01 -6.13
CA GLN A 93 1.65 9.05 -5.84
C GLN A 93 2.69 9.66 -4.88
N VAL A 94 3.39 8.79 -4.14
CA VAL A 94 4.45 9.23 -3.21
C VAL A 94 5.55 9.93 -3.99
N THR A 95 5.86 11.15 -3.60
CA THR A 95 6.88 11.97 -4.23
C THR A 95 8.29 11.56 -3.82
N GLY A 96 9.25 11.99 -4.63
CA GLY A 96 10.66 11.92 -4.30
C GLY A 96 11.03 12.52 -2.94
N ALA A 97 10.56 13.73 -2.67
CA ALA A 97 10.84 14.43 -1.43
C ALA A 97 10.16 13.77 -0.21
N GLU A 98 9.00 13.15 -0.39
CA GLU A 98 8.35 12.36 0.66
C GLU A 98 9.15 11.10 0.96
N TYR A 99 9.52 10.33 -0.07
CA TYR A 99 10.33 9.13 0.07
C TYR A 99 11.70 9.43 0.69
N ARG A 100 12.32 10.57 0.32
CA ARG A 100 13.60 11.00 0.88
C ARG A 100 13.59 11.13 2.39
N ARG A 101 12.47 11.55 3.00
CA ARG A 101 12.37 11.62 4.47
C ARG A 101 12.55 10.25 5.13
N CYS A 102 12.04 9.19 4.51
CA CYS A 102 12.24 7.83 4.99
C CYS A 102 13.70 7.37 4.84
N VAL A 103 14.35 7.76 3.74
CA VAL A 103 15.78 7.49 3.50
C VAL A 103 16.66 8.24 4.49
N ASP A 104 16.40 9.53 4.72
CA ASP A 104 17.15 10.37 5.66
C ASP A 104 17.00 9.88 7.12
N ASP A 105 15.85 9.28 7.45
CA ASP A 105 15.61 8.60 8.74
C ASP A 105 16.25 7.20 8.83
N GLY A 106 16.88 6.70 7.76
CA GLY A 106 17.52 5.38 7.70
C GLY A 106 16.55 4.20 7.63
N ALA A 107 15.26 4.44 7.38
CA ALA A 107 14.23 3.41 7.33
C ALA A 107 14.00 2.86 5.92
N CYS A 108 14.38 3.60 4.87
CA CYS A 108 14.26 3.19 3.47
C CYS A 108 15.62 3.21 2.76
N GLN A 109 15.80 2.33 1.78
CA GLN A 109 16.92 2.42 0.84
C GLN A 109 16.69 3.53 -0.18
N PRO A 110 17.73 4.23 -0.67
CA PRO A 110 17.58 5.14 -1.79
C PRO A 110 17.09 4.37 -3.05
N PRO A 111 16.31 5.01 -3.94
CA PRO A 111 15.91 4.40 -5.20
C PRO A 111 17.12 4.03 -6.05
N GLU A 112 16.95 3.09 -6.97
CA GLU A 112 17.96 2.76 -7.98
C GLU A 112 18.33 4.01 -8.79
N ASP A 113 19.64 4.19 -9.05
CA ASP A 113 20.15 5.29 -9.85
C ASP A 113 19.85 5.05 -11.34
N LEU A 114 18.77 5.65 -11.81
CA LEU A 114 18.28 5.52 -13.18
C LEU A 114 18.33 6.89 -13.89
N PRO A 115 18.57 6.92 -15.22
CA PRO A 115 18.52 8.17 -15.97
C PRO A 115 17.20 8.94 -15.82
N ILE A 116 16.09 8.23 -15.58
CA ILE A 116 14.74 8.80 -15.41
C ILE A 116 14.54 9.51 -14.07
N ASN A 117 15.31 9.16 -13.04
CA ASN A 117 15.16 9.67 -11.67
C ASN A 117 16.47 10.29 -11.14
N ARG A 118 17.34 10.86 -11.99
CA ARG A 118 18.57 11.55 -11.53
C ARG A 118 18.34 12.59 -10.43
N ASN A 119 17.15 13.21 -10.41
CA ASN A 119 16.68 14.04 -9.32
C ASN A 119 15.50 13.37 -8.59
N TRP A 120 15.72 12.15 -8.10
CA TRP A 120 14.66 11.31 -7.53
C TRP A 120 14.01 11.94 -6.30
N ALA A 121 14.69 12.89 -5.63
CA ALA A 121 14.20 13.59 -4.45
C ALA A 121 13.31 14.82 -4.77
N SER A 122 12.83 14.93 -6.01
CA SER A 122 11.92 16.00 -6.43
C SER A 122 10.62 16.00 -5.60
N ALA A 123 10.18 17.19 -5.22
CA ALA A 123 8.95 17.39 -4.42
C ALA A 123 7.68 17.33 -5.26
N ASP A 124 7.79 17.44 -6.58
CA ASP A 124 6.69 17.54 -7.51
C ASP A 124 6.53 16.30 -8.40
N LYS A 125 7.42 15.30 -8.31
CA LYS A 125 7.36 14.08 -9.12
C LYS A 125 7.26 12.82 -8.26
N PRO A 126 6.57 11.77 -8.73
CA PRO A 126 6.54 10.50 -8.05
C PRO A 126 7.93 9.88 -7.97
N VAL A 127 8.20 9.20 -6.86
CA VAL A 127 9.38 8.34 -6.73
C VAL A 127 9.23 7.12 -7.63
N VAL A 128 10.31 6.77 -8.32
CA VAL A 128 10.43 5.57 -9.16
C VAL A 128 11.82 4.97 -8.96
N GLY A 129 12.03 3.73 -9.40
CA GLY A 129 13.27 3.00 -9.10
C GLY A 129 13.23 2.33 -7.73
N VAL A 130 12.02 1.98 -7.26
CA VAL A 130 11.76 1.38 -5.96
C VAL A 130 11.10 0.02 -6.14
N SER A 131 11.51 -0.93 -5.32
CA SER A 131 10.98 -2.29 -5.30
C SER A 131 9.69 -2.35 -4.46
N TYR A 132 9.04 -3.51 -4.45
CA TYR A 132 7.88 -3.74 -3.60
C TYR A 132 8.26 -3.58 -2.11
N THR A 133 9.39 -4.15 -1.70
CA THR A 133 9.90 -4.07 -0.32
C THR A 133 10.21 -2.63 0.07
N ASP A 134 10.80 -1.84 -0.83
CA ASP A 134 11.06 -0.41 -0.56
C ASP A 134 9.75 0.37 -0.30
N ALA A 135 8.67 0.03 -1.01
CA ALA A 135 7.36 0.64 -0.82
C ALA A 135 6.68 0.20 0.48
N GLU A 136 6.86 -1.07 0.90
CA GLU A 136 6.40 -1.57 2.20
C GLU A 136 7.16 -0.93 3.36
N ASP A 137 8.49 -0.79 3.25
CA ASP A 137 9.33 -0.11 4.24
C ASP A 137 8.89 1.34 4.44
N TYR A 138 8.61 2.05 3.34
CA TYR A 138 8.04 3.39 3.40
C TYR A 138 6.66 3.42 4.06
N ALA A 139 5.78 2.46 3.77
CA ALA A 139 4.46 2.37 4.38
C ALA A 139 4.56 2.12 5.90
N ALA A 140 5.48 1.24 6.33
CA ALA A 140 5.75 0.95 7.72
C ALA A 140 6.33 2.19 8.45
N TRP A 141 7.29 2.88 7.83
CA TRP A 141 7.86 4.13 8.35
C TRP A 141 6.79 5.21 8.50
N LEU A 142 5.97 5.45 7.47
CA LEU A 142 4.90 6.46 7.52
C LEU A 142 3.87 6.10 8.59
N SER A 143 3.60 4.81 8.78
CA SER A 143 2.70 4.35 9.83
C SER A 143 3.21 4.70 11.22
N LYS A 144 4.50 4.46 11.49
CA LYS A 144 5.15 4.85 12.75
C LYS A 144 5.12 6.36 12.95
N LYS A 145 5.44 7.15 11.92
CA LYS A 145 5.50 8.62 11.99
C LYS A 145 4.15 9.29 12.21
N THR A 146 3.08 8.72 11.68
CA THR A 146 1.75 9.33 11.70
C THR A 146 0.82 8.73 12.75
N GLY A 147 1.18 7.57 13.32
CA GLY A 147 0.31 6.80 14.22
C GLY A 147 -0.93 6.20 13.54
N SER A 148 -1.06 6.35 12.21
CA SER A 148 -2.08 5.71 11.38
C SER A 148 -1.48 4.50 10.68
N VAL A 149 -2.29 3.50 10.32
CA VAL A 149 -1.77 2.36 9.55
C VAL A 149 -1.88 2.66 8.06
N TRP A 150 -0.75 2.60 7.36
CA TRP A 150 -0.63 2.77 5.92
C TRP A 150 -0.10 1.49 5.29
N HIS A 151 -0.62 1.16 4.10
CA HIS A 151 -0.19 0.00 3.33
C HIS A 151 -0.43 0.23 1.84
N LEU A 152 0.17 -0.59 0.98
CA LEU A 152 -0.13 -0.58 -0.46
C LEU A 152 -1.60 -0.95 -0.69
N PRO A 153 -2.28 -0.39 -1.70
CA PRO A 153 -3.62 -0.84 -2.07
C PRO A 153 -3.57 -2.30 -2.51
N THR A 154 -4.68 -3.04 -2.37
CA THR A 154 -4.92 -4.24 -3.20
C THR A 154 -5.25 -3.83 -4.63
N ASP A 155 -5.11 -4.72 -5.61
CA ASP A 155 -5.58 -4.50 -6.99
C ASP A 155 -7.07 -4.09 -7.02
N GLU A 156 -7.93 -4.75 -6.24
CA GLU A 156 -9.35 -4.40 -6.14
C GLU A 156 -9.56 -3.00 -5.55
N GLN A 157 -8.83 -2.62 -4.50
CA GLN A 157 -8.88 -1.24 -3.97
C GLN A 157 -8.38 -0.23 -5.01
N TRP A 158 -7.31 -0.54 -5.73
CA TRP A 158 -6.78 0.30 -6.80
C TRP A 158 -7.83 0.49 -7.90
N ALA A 159 -8.49 -0.58 -8.33
CA ALA A 159 -9.58 -0.51 -9.31
C ALA A 159 -10.74 0.36 -8.81
N PHE A 160 -11.19 0.20 -7.56
CA PHE A 160 -12.23 1.07 -6.97
C PHE A 160 -11.82 2.53 -6.91
N ALA A 161 -10.54 2.79 -6.64
CA ALA A 161 -9.99 4.14 -6.60
C ALA A 161 -9.83 4.74 -8.01
N ALA A 162 -9.50 3.92 -9.02
CA ALA A 162 -9.34 4.35 -10.40
C ALA A 162 -10.66 4.65 -11.12
N GLY A 163 -11.73 3.90 -10.80
CA GLY A 163 -13.06 4.15 -11.37
C GLY A 163 -13.05 4.07 -12.89
N THR A 164 -13.50 5.12 -13.57
CA THR A 164 -13.49 5.20 -15.05
C THR A 164 -12.09 5.14 -15.67
N ARG A 165 -11.03 5.34 -14.87
CA ARG A 165 -9.63 5.22 -15.32
C ARG A 165 -9.05 3.82 -15.16
N PHE A 166 -9.81 2.86 -14.61
CA PHE A 166 -9.38 1.47 -14.53
C PHE A 166 -9.38 0.85 -15.94
N ALA A 167 -8.20 0.51 -16.45
CA ALA A 167 -8.05 -0.09 -17.77
C ALA A 167 -8.41 -1.59 -17.72
N ASP A 168 -9.31 -2.02 -18.59
CA ASP A 168 -9.60 -3.45 -18.77
C ASP A 168 -8.43 -4.15 -19.48
N ASP A 169 -7.99 -5.28 -18.96
CA ASP A 169 -6.85 -6.07 -19.45
C ASP A 169 -7.27 -7.25 -20.33
N ALA A 170 -8.52 -7.25 -20.80
CA ALA A 170 -9.04 -8.22 -21.76
C ALA A 170 -8.30 -8.17 -23.10
N VAL A 171 -8.03 -9.34 -23.68
CA VAL A 171 -7.63 -9.43 -25.10
C VAL A 171 -8.85 -9.20 -26.01
N GLY A 172 -10.07 -9.44 -25.50
CA GLY A 172 -11.31 -9.06 -26.17
C GLY A 172 -11.69 -10.01 -27.30
N ILE A 173 -11.25 -11.27 -27.23
CA ILE A 173 -11.68 -12.33 -28.14
C ILE A 173 -12.79 -13.11 -27.46
N GLU A 174 -14.04 -12.79 -27.80
CA GLU A 174 -15.19 -13.59 -27.40
C GLU A 174 -15.38 -14.74 -28.41
N GLY A 175 -15.42 -15.98 -27.92
CA GLY A 175 -15.70 -17.16 -28.73
C GLY A 175 -14.55 -18.16 -28.77
N ASP A 176 -14.27 -18.67 -29.98
CA ASP A 176 -13.65 -19.97 -30.23
C ASP A 176 -12.13 -20.04 -30.02
N GLU A 177 -11.65 -19.56 -28.87
CA GLU A 177 -10.27 -19.70 -28.42
C GLU A 177 -9.83 -21.19 -28.42
N SER A 178 -10.80 -22.12 -28.34
CA SER A 178 -10.62 -23.56 -28.52
C SER A 178 -10.34 -24.03 -29.95
N LYS A 179 -10.75 -23.32 -31.00
CA LYS A 179 -10.51 -23.73 -32.40
C LYS A 179 -9.25 -23.13 -32.99
N ASN A 180 -8.75 -21.98 -32.51
CA ASN A 180 -7.45 -21.47 -32.94
C ASN A 180 -6.78 -20.54 -31.90
N PRO A 181 -5.90 -21.06 -31.02
CA PRO A 181 -5.19 -20.25 -30.02
C PRO A 181 -4.25 -19.20 -30.64
N ALA A 182 -3.90 -19.31 -31.93
CA ALA A 182 -3.06 -18.32 -32.60
C ALA A 182 -3.75 -16.95 -32.72
N LEU A 183 -5.09 -16.90 -32.78
CA LEU A 183 -5.82 -15.63 -32.86
C LEU A 183 -5.63 -14.79 -31.59
N ARG A 184 -5.68 -15.42 -30.42
CA ARG A 184 -5.40 -14.76 -29.14
C ARG A 184 -3.98 -14.21 -29.10
N TRP A 185 -3.02 -15.01 -29.54
CA TRP A 185 -1.63 -14.58 -29.59
C TRP A 185 -1.43 -13.37 -30.52
N LEU A 186 -2.05 -13.36 -31.71
CA LEU A 186 -1.98 -12.22 -32.63
C LEU A 186 -2.59 -10.94 -32.03
N ARG A 187 -3.76 -11.03 -31.39
CA ARG A 187 -4.39 -9.86 -30.75
C ARG A 187 -3.59 -9.34 -29.56
N ASP A 188 -3.09 -10.24 -28.71
CA ASP A 188 -2.21 -9.86 -27.61
C ASP A 188 -0.94 -9.17 -28.13
N TYR A 189 -0.33 -9.71 -29.19
CA TYR A 189 0.81 -9.08 -29.86
C TYR A 189 0.48 -7.67 -30.41
N GLU A 190 -0.66 -7.49 -31.08
CA GLU A 190 -1.13 -6.18 -31.56
C GLU A 190 -1.27 -5.17 -30.41
N GLN A 191 -1.95 -5.56 -29.31
CA GLN A 191 -2.12 -4.70 -28.14
C GLN A 191 -0.76 -4.33 -27.50
N GLN A 192 0.13 -5.31 -27.34
CA GLN A 192 1.46 -5.06 -26.81
C GLN A 192 2.28 -4.15 -27.71
N SER A 193 2.20 -4.33 -29.03
CA SER A 193 2.89 -3.47 -29.99
C SER A 193 2.43 -2.02 -29.88
N ALA A 194 1.12 -1.79 -29.78
CA ALA A 194 0.55 -0.45 -29.56
C ALA A 194 1.03 0.19 -28.25
N ARG A 195 1.05 -0.57 -27.14
CA ARG A 195 1.55 -0.11 -25.84
C ARG A 195 3.05 0.24 -25.88
N LYS A 196 3.86 -0.47 -26.67
CA LYS A 196 5.31 -0.24 -26.79
C LYS A 196 5.68 1.09 -27.49
N GLN A 197 4.77 1.70 -28.24
CA GLN A 197 5.07 2.95 -28.97
C GLN A 197 5.30 4.16 -28.04
N ASP A 198 4.91 4.08 -26.76
CA ASP A 198 4.95 5.21 -25.80
C ASP A 198 5.97 5.01 -24.63
N ARG A 199 6.96 4.12 -24.78
CA ARG A 199 7.86 3.68 -23.67
C ARG A 199 8.86 4.72 -23.15
N ASN A 200 9.01 5.83 -23.85
CA ASN A 200 9.93 6.91 -23.48
C ASN A 200 9.24 8.08 -22.77
N GLN A 201 8.02 7.87 -22.26
CA GLN A 201 7.36 8.91 -21.49
C GLN A 201 8.13 9.20 -20.20
N THR A 202 8.54 10.45 -20.05
CA THR A 202 9.20 10.94 -18.84
C THR A 202 8.20 11.10 -17.70
N VAL A 203 8.66 10.87 -16.47
CA VAL A 203 7.87 11.15 -15.27
C VAL A 203 7.56 12.64 -15.21
N ARG A 204 6.26 12.95 -15.12
CA ARG A 204 5.73 14.32 -15.11
C ARG A 204 5.41 14.78 -13.68
N PRO A 205 5.32 16.10 -13.45
CA PRO A 205 4.85 16.61 -12.17
C PRO A 205 3.47 16.05 -11.78
N LEU A 206 3.20 16.00 -10.49
CA LEU A 206 1.92 15.60 -9.92
C LEU A 206 0.77 16.43 -10.51
N GLY A 207 -0.35 15.77 -10.81
CA GLY A 207 -1.54 16.33 -11.43
C GLY A 207 -1.50 16.43 -12.95
N ALA A 208 -0.37 16.11 -13.60
CA ALA A 208 -0.23 16.25 -15.06
C ALA A 208 -1.17 15.34 -15.88
N PHE A 209 -1.73 14.28 -15.28
CA PHE A 209 -2.69 13.37 -15.92
C PHE A 209 -4.15 13.64 -15.47
N GLY A 210 -4.35 14.70 -14.69
CA GLY A 210 -5.65 15.14 -14.20
C GLY A 210 -6.18 14.29 -13.04
N GLU A 211 -7.38 14.67 -12.57
CA GLU A 211 -8.12 13.95 -11.55
C GLU A 211 -9.24 13.11 -12.18
N ASN A 212 -9.56 11.97 -11.58
CA ASN A 212 -10.73 11.19 -11.94
C ASN A 212 -12.00 11.69 -11.21
N GLU A 213 -13.12 10.98 -11.38
CA GLU A 213 -14.42 11.36 -10.79
C GLU A 213 -14.46 11.36 -9.25
N TYR A 214 -13.41 10.87 -8.58
CA TYR A 214 -13.28 10.87 -7.12
C TYR A 214 -12.31 11.96 -6.62
N GLY A 215 -11.68 12.72 -7.51
CA GLY A 215 -10.63 13.67 -7.15
C GLY A 215 -9.26 13.02 -6.95
N LEU A 216 -9.09 11.76 -7.40
CA LEU A 216 -7.81 11.05 -7.34
C LEU A 216 -6.96 11.46 -8.54
N ALA A 217 -5.75 11.96 -8.27
CA ALA A 217 -4.87 12.48 -9.31
C ALA A 217 -3.96 11.39 -9.88
N ASP A 218 -3.67 11.54 -11.18
CA ASP A 218 -2.72 10.76 -11.96
C ASP A 218 -2.96 9.23 -11.98
N ILE A 219 -4.12 8.77 -11.54
CA ILE A 219 -4.45 7.34 -11.51
C ILE A 219 -4.55 6.79 -12.95
N GLY A 220 -3.88 5.67 -13.20
CA GLY A 220 -3.75 5.08 -14.55
C GLY A 220 -2.73 5.80 -15.46
N GLY A 221 -2.03 6.81 -14.96
CA GLY A 221 -1.00 7.56 -15.69
C GLY A 221 0.23 7.89 -14.84
N ASN A 222 1.16 8.65 -15.41
CA ASN A 222 2.46 9.03 -14.84
C ASN A 222 3.43 7.86 -14.58
N VAL A 223 3.08 6.97 -13.65
CA VAL A 223 3.85 5.80 -13.25
C VAL A 223 2.91 4.63 -13.01
N TRP A 224 3.43 3.41 -13.06
CA TRP A 224 2.75 2.26 -12.48
C TRP A 224 2.87 2.30 -10.96
N GLU A 225 1.96 1.61 -10.31
CA GLU A 225 1.82 1.61 -8.86
C GLU A 225 1.82 0.18 -8.34
N TRP A 226 2.71 -0.08 -7.38
CA TRP A 226 2.70 -1.32 -6.61
C TRP A 226 1.36 -1.54 -5.90
N THR A 227 0.89 -2.78 -5.89
CA THR A 227 -0.22 -3.24 -5.04
C THR A 227 0.25 -4.41 -4.18
N GLN A 228 -0.43 -4.67 -3.06
CA GLN A 228 -0.17 -5.83 -2.21
C GLN A 228 -0.87 -7.12 -2.70
N THR A 229 -1.51 -7.10 -3.87
CA THR A 229 -2.14 -8.30 -4.44
C THR A 229 -1.07 -9.19 -5.06
N CYS A 230 -0.89 -10.40 -4.53
CA CYS A 230 0.01 -11.40 -5.12
C CYS A 230 -0.51 -11.85 -6.49
N HIS A 231 0.41 -12.12 -7.41
CA HIS A 231 0.07 -12.72 -8.69
C HIS A 231 -0.47 -14.14 -8.48
N ARG A 232 -1.40 -14.54 -9.34
CA ARG A 232 -2.01 -15.85 -9.29
C ARG A 232 -2.27 -16.40 -10.68
N ARG A 233 -2.23 -17.72 -10.77
CA ARG A 233 -2.64 -18.50 -11.93
C ARG A 233 -3.86 -19.31 -11.58
N VAL A 234 -4.90 -19.22 -12.40
CA VAL A 234 -6.21 -19.80 -12.13
C VAL A 234 -6.61 -20.68 -13.30
N ASN A 235 -6.80 -21.97 -13.05
CA ASN A 235 -7.40 -22.89 -14.01
C ASN A 235 -8.90 -22.96 -13.75
N ILE A 236 -9.69 -22.72 -14.80
CA ILE A 236 -11.14 -22.85 -14.77
C ILE A 236 -11.61 -24.04 -15.61
N ASP A 237 -12.72 -24.65 -15.19
CA ASP A 237 -13.34 -25.75 -15.90
C ASP A 237 -14.19 -25.27 -17.10
N ALA A 238 -14.86 -26.22 -17.77
CA ALA A 238 -15.74 -25.94 -18.91
C ALA A 238 -16.85 -24.93 -18.60
N TYR A 239 -17.29 -24.86 -17.34
CA TYR A 239 -18.36 -24.00 -16.84
C TYR A 239 -17.87 -22.69 -16.23
N GLY A 240 -16.55 -22.44 -16.27
CA GLY A 240 -15.93 -21.23 -15.74
C GLY A 240 -15.72 -21.25 -14.21
N LYS A 241 -15.86 -22.41 -13.57
CA LYS A 241 -15.57 -22.56 -12.13
C LYS A 241 -14.09 -22.82 -11.92
N VAL A 242 -13.52 -22.26 -10.85
CA VAL A 242 -12.13 -22.51 -10.47
C VAL A 242 -11.92 -23.99 -10.17
N ALA A 243 -11.05 -24.63 -10.95
CA ALA A 243 -10.61 -26.02 -10.78
C ALA A 243 -9.35 -26.10 -9.92
N SER A 244 -8.40 -25.16 -10.12
CA SER A 244 -7.20 -25.03 -9.29
C SER A 244 -6.66 -23.61 -9.34
N GLU A 245 -6.00 -23.16 -8.26
CA GLU A 245 -5.38 -21.84 -8.17
C GLU A 245 -4.00 -21.95 -7.52
N THR A 246 -3.04 -21.17 -8.02
CA THR A 246 -1.71 -21.04 -7.43
C THR A 246 -1.39 -19.56 -7.26
N THR A 247 -1.07 -19.18 -6.02
CA THR A 247 -0.69 -17.80 -5.65
C THR A 247 0.81 -17.71 -5.42
N VAL A 248 1.45 -16.67 -5.95
CA VAL A 248 2.91 -16.46 -5.88
C VAL A 248 3.22 -15.09 -5.28
N CYS A 249 3.44 -15.00 -3.97
CA CYS A 249 3.73 -13.74 -3.27
C CYS A 249 5.20 -13.26 -3.36
N GLY A 250 5.91 -13.66 -4.42
CA GLY A 250 7.14 -13.01 -4.89
C GLY A 250 6.93 -12.17 -6.14
N VAL A 251 5.73 -12.22 -6.71
CA VAL A 251 5.30 -11.46 -7.88
C VAL A 251 3.99 -10.78 -7.51
N TYR A 252 3.91 -9.47 -7.72
CA TYR A 252 2.76 -8.67 -7.33
C TYR A 252 2.09 -8.07 -8.56
N VAL A 253 0.79 -7.87 -8.44
CA VAL A 253 0.03 -7.11 -9.42
C VAL A 253 0.39 -5.64 -9.29
N VAL A 254 0.69 -5.01 -10.41
CA VAL A 254 0.93 -3.56 -10.50
C VAL A 254 -0.03 -2.96 -11.49
N ASN A 255 -0.49 -1.73 -11.21
CA ASN A 255 -1.51 -1.06 -12.00
C ASN A 255 -1.02 0.26 -12.57
N GLY A 256 -1.53 0.65 -13.73
CA GLY A 256 -1.12 1.83 -14.47
C GLY A 256 -1.93 1.95 -15.76
N LYS A 257 -1.27 2.18 -16.91
CA LYS A 257 -1.95 2.18 -18.22
C LYS A 257 -2.53 0.81 -18.57
N HIS A 258 -1.95 -0.26 -18.02
CA HIS A 258 -2.46 -1.63 -18.05
C HIS A 258 -2.02 -2.34 -16.77
N ARG A 259 -2.76 -3.37 -16.36
CA ARG A 259 -2.36 -4.27 -15.29
C ARG A 259 -1.15 -5.10 -15.75
N ALA A 260 -0.15 -5.25 -14.88
CA ALA A 260 1.00 -6.11 -15.13
C ALA A 260 1.38 -6.89 -13.86
N ALA A 261 2.26 -7.88 -14.02
CA ALA A 261 2.85 -8.63 -12.92
C ALA A 261 4.32 -8.26 -12.78
N MET A 262 4.78 -8.01 -11.56
CA MET A 262 6.17 -7.59 -11.30
C MET A 262 6.75 -8.34 -10.10
N SER A 263 7.95 -8.88 -10.29
CA SER A 263 8.70 -9.52 -9.20
C SER A 263 9.10 -8.49 -8.14
N SER A 264 8.95 -8.84 -6.87
CA SER A 264 9.05 -7.92 -5.73
C SER A 264 10.36 -7.15 -5.63
N PHE A 265 11.46 -7.72 -6.12
CA PHE A 265 12.81 -7.13 -6.04
C PHE A 265 13.17 -6.21 -7.20
N ILE A 266 12.33 -6.11 -8.25
CA ILE A 266 12.64 -5.29 -9.42
C ILE A 266 12.44 -3.81 -9.08
N ARG A 267 13.52 -3.03 -9.19
CA ARG A 267 13.50 -1.56 -9.05
C ARG A 267 13.36 -0.86 -10.41
N ASN A 268 14.03 -1.37 -11.45
CA ASN A 268 13.87 -0.94 -12.82
C ASN A 268 12.99 -1.92 -13.64
N PRO A 269 11.69 -1.62 -13.83
CA PRO A 269 10.79 -2.53 -14.55
C PRO A 269 11.15 -2.67 -16.04
N LYS A 270 11.94 -1.76 -16.62
CA LYS A 270 12.33 -1.83 -18.04
C LYS A 270 13.34 -2.94 -18.31
N THR A 271 14.10 -3.36 -17.30
CA THR A 271 15.12 -4.43 -17.37
C THR A 271 14.71 -5.69 -16.61
N GLY A 272 13.65 -5.61 -15.78
CA GLY A 272 13.07 -6.77 -15.10
C GLY A 272 12.38 -7.72 -16.09
N GLY A 273 13.00 -8.87 -16.35
CA GLY A 273 12.52 -9.88 -17.28
C GLY A 273 11.22 -10.58 -16.87
N CYS A 274 10.62 -11.27 -17.86
CA CYS A 274 9.41 -12.10 -17.80
C CYS A 274 8.15 -11.47 -17.20
N SER A 275 7.92 -10.16 -17.40
CA SER A 275 6.55 -9.65 -17.35
C SER A 275 5.74 -10.33 -18.45
N VAL A 276 4.60 -10.93 -18.10
CA VAL A 276 3.58 -11.30 -19.09
C VAL A 276 3.08 -9.99 -19.72
N GLY A 277 3.46 -9.74 -20.97
CA GLY A 277 3.12 -8.51 -21.70
C GLY A 277 4.17 -7.40 -21.67
N VAL A 278 3.72 -6.16 -21.88
CA VAL A 278 4.62 -4.98 -21.88
C VAL A 278 4.98 -4.65 -20.44
N PRO A 279 6.27 -4.58 -20.07
CA PRO A 279 6.65 -4.23 -18.71
C PRO A 279 6.18 -2.79 -18.38
N PRO A 280 5.86 -2.50 -17.12
CA PRO A 280 5.59 -1.15 -16.64
C PRO A 280 6.64 -0.13 -17.07
N ASP A 281 6.19 1.06 -17.47
CA ASP A 281 7.08 2.18 -17.73
C ASP A 281 7.12 3.07 -16.49
N ASN A 282 8.22 2.96 -15.74
CA ASN A 282 8.42 3.62 -14.44
C ASN A 282 7.44 3.08 -13.38
N LEU A 283 7.96 2.60 -12.26
CA LEU A 283 7.18 1.97 -11.21
C LEU A 283 7.44 2.68 -9.89
N GLY A 284 6.37 3.22 -9.32
CA GLY A 284 6.30 3.86 -8.02
C GLY A 284 5.13 3.29 -7.23
N PHE A 285 4.50 4.09 -6.37
CA PHE A 285 3.38 3.64 -5.56
C PHE A 285 2.59 4.80 -4.93
N ARG A 286 1.41 4.45 -4.41
CA ARG A 286 0.62 5.27 -3.49
C ARG A 286 0.09 4.37 -2.37
N LEU A 287 -0.30 4.96 -1.23
CA LEU A 287 -0.75 4.18 -0.08
C LEU A 287 -2.23 4.38 0.22
N VAL A 288 -2.81 3.37 0.88
CA VAL A 288 -4.12 3.40 1.52
C VAL A 288 -3.93 3.56 3.02
N ARG A 289 -4.79 4.37 3.66
CA ARG A 289 -4.90 4.46 5.11
C ARG A 289 -5.98 3.51 5.61
N ASP A 290 -5.65 2.69 6.61
CA ASP A 290 -6.61 1.85 7.29
C ASP A 290 -7.56 2.71 8.12
N GLY A 291 -8.84 2.73 7.73
CA GLY A 291 -9.88 3.49 8.42
C GLY A 291 -10.39 2.86 9.72
N ARG A 292 -9.88 1.69 10.13
CA ARG A 292 -10.30 1.03 11.38
C ARG A 292 -9.65 1.74 12.58
N TRP A 293 -10.48 2.23 13.50
CA TRP A 293 -10.02 2.93 14.71
C TRP A 293 -9.05 2.11 15.58
N TYR A 294 -9.12 0.78 15.53
CA TYR A 294 -8.25 -0.13 16.28
C TYR A 294 -7.01 -0.61 15.50
N ALA A 295 -6.85 -0.23 14.23
CA ALA A 295 -5.70 -0.65 13.43
C ALA A 295 -4.35 -0.24 14.08
N PRO A 296 -4.19 0.95 14.66
CA PRO A 296 -2.94 1.31 15.34
C PRO A 296 -2.64 0.43 16.56
N VAL A 297 -3.66 -0.02 17.28
CA VAL A 297 -3.50 -0.92 18.44
C VAL A 297 -3.02 -2.29 17.96
N LEU A 298 -3.64 -2.84 16.90
CA LEU A 298 -3.21 -4.11 16.32
C LEU A 298 -1.77 -4.06 15.78
N MET A 299 -1.37 -2.95 15.16
CA MET A 299 0.00 -2.75 14.69
C MET A 299 0.99 -2.81 15.86
N ARG A 300 0.74 -2.06 16.94
CA ARG A 300 1.60 -2.07 18.13
C ARG A 300 1.70 -3.45 18.77
N LEU A 301 0.61 -4.21 18.82
CA LEU A 301 0.62 -5.57 19.38
C LEU A 301 1.50 -6.53 18.57
N LYS A 302 1.55 -6.40 17.23
CA LYS A 302 2.43 -7.22 16.39
C LYS A 302 3.91 -6.90 16.61
N ASP A 303 4.24 -5.63 16.82
CA ASP A 303 5.62 -5.19 17.08
C ASP A 303 6.16 -5.73 18.42
N PHE A 304 5.31 -6.09 19.39
CA PHE A 304 5.74 -6.71 20.65
C PHE A 304 6.00 -8.22 20.54
N THR A 305 5.50 -8.86 19.49
CA THR A 305 5.58 -10.32 19.31
C THR A 305 6.62 -10.76 18.28
N SER A 306 7.32 -9.80 17.66
CA SER A 306 8.29 -9.98 16.58
C SER A 306 9.70 -9.63 17.07
#